data_AF-A0A2W2LC44-F1
#
_entry.id   AF-A0A2W2LC44-F1
#
_cell.length_a   1.000
_cell.length_b   1.000
_cell.length_c   1.000
_cell.angle_alpha   90.00
_cell.angle_beta   90.00
_cell.angle_gamma   90.00
#
_symmetry.space_group_name_H-M   'P 1'
#
loop_
_entity.id
_entity.type
_entity.pdbx_description
1 polymer ?
#
loop_
_entity_poly.entity_id
_entity_poly.type
_entity_poly.pdbx_seq_one_letter_code
_entity_poly.pdbx_strand_id
1 'polypeptide(L)'
;MSALPEAVRVRIGTLRVTAGSAAEARLLAEALPTALERALMSWPTPPTPTPGRRAGAAARRADQVAAVIVDAMRTRLGGDGPR
;
A
#
# COMPACT_ATOMS: atom_id res chain seq x y z
N MET A 1 13.39 -14.83 -25.70
CA MET A 1 12.98 -15.39 -24.39
C MET A 1 12.75 -14.21 -23.46
N SER A 2 11.49 -13.82 -23.25
CA SER A 2 11.17 -12.73 -22.32
C SER A 2 11.41 -13.22 -20.90
N ALA A 3 12.34 -12.60 -20.18
CA ALA A 3 12.52 -12.85 -18.76
C ALA A 3 11.16 -12.65 -18.07
N LEU A 4 10.70 -13.67 -17.34
CA LEU A 4 9.57 -13.49 -16.43
C LEU A 4 9.92 -12.33 -15.49
N PRO A 5 8.99 -11.39 -15.24
CA PRO A 5 9.27 -10.24 -14.39
C PRO A 5 9.81 -10.76 -13.04
N GLU A 6 10.94 -10.21 -12.64
CA GLU A 6 11.61 -10.56 -11.38
C GLU A 6 10.62 -10.40 -10.22
N ALA A 7 10.39 -11.48 -9.47
CA ALA A 7 9.39 -11.49 -8.42
C ALA A 7 9.85 -10.57 -7.27
N VAL A 8 9.27 -9.37 -7.19
CA VAL A 8 9.57 -8.40 -6.13
C VAL A 8 8.98 -8.91 -4.80
N ARG A 9 9.86 -9.26 -3.85
CA ARG A 9 9.46 -9.62 -2.48
C ARG A 9 9.57 -8.42 -1.56
N VAL A 10 8.44 -7.97 -1.03
CA VAL A 10 8.37 -6.84 -0.09
C VAL A 10 8.19 -7.36 1.35
N ARG A 11 9.09 -6.98 2.25
CA ARG A 11 8.95 -7.24 3.70
C ARG A 11 8.78 -5.92 4.44
N ILE A 12 7.62 -5.73 5.07
CA ILE A 12 7.33 -4.59 5.94
C ILE A 12 7.59 -5.04 7.39
N GLY A 13 8.58 -4.43 8.04
CA GLY A 13 8.99 -4.81 9.41
C GLY A 13 8.02 -4.31 10.48
N THR A 14 7.88 -2.99 10.61
CA THR A 14 6.94 -2.38 11.54
C THR A 14 6.33 -1.16 10.89
N LEU A 15 5.01 -1.07 10.90
CA LEU A 15 4.30 0.12 10.44
C LEU A 15 3.68 0.84 11.62
N ARG A 16 3.98 2.13 11.73
CA ARG A 16 3.37 3.01 12.73
C ARG A 16 2.38 3.94 12.03
N VAL A 17 1.11 3.88 12.45
CA VAL A 17 0.04 4.73 11.93
C VAL A 17 -0.56 5.52 13.09
N THR A 18 -0.70 6.84 12.90
CA THR A 18 -1.40 7.72 13.86
C THR A 18 -2.89 7.77 13.52
N ALA A 19 -3.75 7.54 14.50
CA ALA A 19 -5.20 7.62 14.39
C ALA A 19 -5.75 8.63 15.42
N GLY A 20 -6.90 9.24 15.13
CA GLY A 20 -7.56 10.21 16.01
C GLY A 20 -8.30 9.57 17.18
N SER A 21 -8.51 8.25 17.16
CA SER A 21 -9.12 7.51 18.26
C SER A 21 -8.64 6.05 18.30
N ALA A 22 -8.81 5.39 19.45
CA ALA A 22 -8.51 3.96 19.59
C ALA A 22 -9.40 3.08 18.67
N ALA A 23 -10.67 3.48 18.46
CA ALA A 23 -11.57 2.79 17.55
C ALA A 23 -11.11 2.91 16.09
N GLU A 24 -10.67 4.10 15.67
CA GLU A 24 -10.08 4.30 14.35
C GLU A 24 -8.78 3.49 14.19
N ALA A 25 -7.93 3.45 15.22
CA ALA A 25 -6.69 2.68 15.20
C ALA A 25 -6.94 1.18 14.98
N ARG A 26 -7.95 0.62 15.66
CA ARG A 26 -8.33 -0.79 15.52
C ARG A 26 -8.86 -1.10 14.11
N LEU A 27 -9.78 -0.28 13.61
CA LEU A 27 -10.33 -0.46 12.27
C LEU A 27 -9.26 -0.31 11.18
N LEU A 28 -8.31 0.60 11.37
CA LEU A 28 -7.15 0.74 10.48
C LEU A 28 -6.29 -0.52 10.51
N ALA A 29 -5.93 -1.02 11.70
CA ALA A 29 -5.11 -2.22 11.83
C ALA A 29 -5.74 -3.46 11.18
N GLU A 30 -7.07 -3.58 11.24
CA GLU A 30 -7.83 -4.65 10.59
C GLU A 30 -7.88 -4.50 9.05
N ALA A 31 -8.05 -3.28 8.54
CA ALA A 31 -8.20 -3.02 7.11
C ALA A 31 -6.86 -2.95 6.34
N LEU A 32 -5.76 -2.63 7.02
CA LEU A 32 -4.50 -2.32 6.38
C LEU A 32 -3.84 -3.47 5.60
N PRO A 33 -3.84 -4.73 6.10
CA PRO A 33 -3.20 -5.84 5.39
C PRO A 33 -3.80 -6.03 3.99
N THR A 34 -5.13 -6.05 3.88
CA THR A 34 -5.83 -6.19 2.59
C THR A 34 -5.63 -4.97 1.69
N ALA A 35 -5.52 -3.77 2.25
CA ALA A 35 -5.21 -2.57 1.47
C ALA A 35 -3.79 -2.61 0.89
N LEU A 36 -2.81 -3.01 1.70
CA LEU A 36 -1.41 -3.17 1.29
C LEU A 36 -1.25 -4.25 0.23
N GLU A 37 -1.88 -5.41 0.40
CA GLU A 37 -1.84 -6.49 -0.59
C GLU A 37 -2.38 -6.02 -1.95
N ARG A 38 -3.54 -5.34 -1.96
CA ARG A 38 -4.12 -4.80 -3.20
C ARG A 38 -3.20 -3.75 -3.84
N ALA A 39 -2.64 -2.84 -3.04
CA ALA A 39 -1.71 -1.82 -3.54
C ALA A 39 -0.43 -2.44 -4.11
N LEU A 40 0.14 -3.45 -3.44
CA LEU A 40 1.32 -4.17 -3.91
C LEU A 40 1.04 -5.02 -5.16
N MET A 41 -0.14 -5.63 -5.28
CA MET A 41 -0.53 -6.37 -6.50
C MET A 41 -0.71 -5.45 -7.72
N SER A 42 -1.00 -4.17 -7.51
CA SER A 42 -1.06 -3.19 -8.60
C SER A 42 0.31 -2.73 -9.09
N TRP A 43 1.38 -2.99 -8.32
CA TRP A 43 2.76 -2.65 -8.65
C TRP A 43 3.24 -3.27 -9.97
N PRO A 44 4.05 -2.57 -10.80
CA PRO A 44 4.54 -1.19 -10.64
C PRO A 44 3.52 -0.14 -11.09
N THR A 45 2.41 -0.57 -11.68
CA THR A 45 1.35 0.31 -12.20
C THR A 45 0.71 1.07 -11.03
N PRO A 46 0.34 2.35 -11.20
CA PRO A 46 -0.45 3.04 -10.19
C PRO A 46 -1.78 2.29 -9.99
N PRO A 47 -2.19 1.98 -8.75
CA PRO A 47 -3.53 1.47 -8.53
C PRO A 47 -4.53 2.51 -9.04
N THR A 48 -5.38 2.12 -9.99
CA THR A 48 -6.54 2.94 -10.36
C THR A 48 -7.47 2.99 -9.15
N PRO A 49 -7.88 4.19 -8.68
CA PRO A 49 -8.74 4.31 -7.52
C PRO A 49 -10.04 3.57 -7.80
N THR A 50 -10.29 2.47 -7.09
CA THR A 50 -11.51 1.70 -7.25
C THR A 50 -12.66 2.48 -6.60
N PRO A 51 -13.68 2.94 -7.34
CA PRO A 51 -14.82 3.65 -6.75
C PRO A 51 -15.75 2.64 -6.09
N GLY A 52 -15.40 2.19 -4.89
CA GLY A 52 -16.20 1.28 -4.08
C GLY A 52 -17.07 2.04 -3.07
N ARG A 53 -18.35 2.25 -3.40
CA ARG A 53 -19.37 3.05 -2.69
C ARG A 53 -19.70 2.62 -1.24
N ARG A 54 -18.98 1.69 -0.61
CA ARG A 54 -19.30 1.14 0.73
C ARG A 54 -18.10 0.89 1.64
N ALA A 55 -16.90 1.36 1.29
CA ALA A 55 -15.77 1.32 2.22
C ALA A 55 -15.98 2.37 3.31
N GLY A 56 -16.20 1.91 4.55
CA GLY A 56 -16.25 2.77 5.74
C GLY A 56 -15.03 3.69 5.84
N ALA A 57 -15.09 4.76 6.64
CA ALA A 57 -14.02 5.76 6.74
C ALA A 57 -12.62 5.15 6.99
N ALA A 58 -12.55 4.10 7.81
CA ALA A 58 -11.30 3.40 8.08
C ALA A 58 -10.73 2.64 6.88
N ALA A 59 -11.56 2.01 6.05
CA ALA A 59 -11.11 1.30 4.85
C ALA A 59 -10.53 2.28 3.82
N ARG A 60 -11.19 3.43 3.61
CA ARG A 60 -10.65 4.50 2.76
C ARG A 60 -9.31 5.02 3.26
N ARG A 61 -9.16 5.16 4.58
CA ARG A 61 -7.91 5.62 5.17
C ARG A 61 -6.81 4.56 5.08
N ALA A 62 -7.13 3.28 5.23
CA ALA A 62 -6.19 2.18 5.01
C ALA A 62 -5.71 2.13 3.55
N ASP A 63 -6.60 2.32 2.58
CA ASP A 63 -6.24 2.42 1.15
C ASP A 63 -5.29 3.59 0.89
N GLN A 64 -5.53 4.76 1.51
CA GLN A 64 -4.63 5.92 1.41
C GLN A 64 -3.24 5.63 2.00
N VAL A 65 -3.17 5.04 3.19
CA VAL A 65 -1.90 4.66 3.83
C VAL A 65 -1.14 3.66 2.96
N ALA A 66 -1.81 2.64 2.43
CA ALA A 66 -1.21 1.65 1.53
C ALA A 66 -0.64 2.29 0.26
N ALA A 67 -1.39 3.21 -0.36
CA ALA A 67 -0.94 3.93 -1.55
C ALA A 67 0.33 4.75 -1.28
N VAL A 68 0.39 5.48 -0.15
CA VAL A 68 1.57 6.25 0.25
C VAL A 68 2.79 5.36 0.45
N ILE A 69 2.63 4.19 1.09
CA ILE A 69 3.73 3.25 1.32
C ILE A 69 4.27 2.73 -0.02
N VAL A 70 3.39 2.28 -0.91
CA VAL A 70 3.78 1.75 -2.22
C VAL A 70 4.44 2.82 -3.10
N ASP A 71 3.97 4.06 -3.04
CA ASP A 71 4.59 5.16 -3.78
C ASP A 71 5.97 5.53 -3.22
N ALA A 72 6.15 5.55 -1.90
CA ALA A 72 7.47 5.74 -1.28
C ALA A 72 8.45 4.62 -1.67
N MET A 73 7.96 3.38 -1.75
CA MET A 73 8.75 2.25 -2.25
C MET A 73 9.14 2.44 -3.72
N ARG A 74 8.26 3.02 -4.55
CA ARG A 74 8.56 3.37 -5.94
C ARG A 74 9.69 4.33 -6.08
N THR A 75 9.61 5.43 -5.34
CA THR A 75 10.65 6.46 -5.40
C THR A 75 11.99 5.89 -4.96
N ARG A 76 12.00 5.05 -3.92
CA ARG A 76 13.23 4.44 -3.41
C ARG A 76 13.84 3.43 -4.40
N LEU A 77 13.04 2.54 -4.97
CA LEU A 77 13.52 1.50 -5.88
C LEU A 77 13.77 2.01 -7.31
N GLY A 78 13.02 3.02 -7.75
CA GLY A 78 13.21 3.68 -9.05
C GLY A 78 14.29 4.77 -9.04
N GLY A 79 14.72 5.22 -7.85
CA GLY A 79 15.79 6.20 -7.67
C GLY A 79 17.20 5.62 -7.66
N ASP A 80 17.35 4.30 -7.51
CA ASP A 80 18.63 3.57 -7.56
C ASP A 80 19.07 3.23 -9.00
N GLY A 81 18.76 4.10 -9.97
CA GLY A 81 19.38 4.04 -11.30
C GLY A 81 20.86 4.47 -11.22
N PRO A 82 21.79 3.76 -11.86
CA PRO A 82 23.22 3.99 -11.67
C PRO A 82 23.61 5.39 -12.12
N ARG A 83 24.33 6.11 -11.25
CA ARG A 83 25.20 7.22 -11.65
C ARG A 83 26.59 6.69 -11.93
#